data_AF-A0A382JDU6-F1
#
_entry.id   AF-A0A382JDU6-F1
#
_cell.length_a   1.000
_cell.length_b   1.000
_cell.length_c   1.000
_cell.angle_alpha   90.00
_cell.angle_beta   90.00
_cell.angle_gamma   90.00
#
_symmetry.space_group_name_H-M   'P 1'
#
loop_
_entity.id
_entity.type
_entity.pdbx_description
1 polymer ?
#
loop_
_entity_poly.entity_id
_entity_poly.type
_entity_poly.pdbx_seq_one_letter_code
_entity_poly.pdbx_strand_id
1 'polypeptide(L)'
;QDIVIVGILLGVAATIRFQAIIALMSFIIFLFLQGKKIRQHSFFSMIILFVFLITLSPMIFYNYTTHESIFDTNAAFFIQMENKYHYPEWQEALKQINFSNGSTIDAVFVDFDLFLQNYFHNLFYNLPNRIFNFNYDNLNVSLINSVPFIGLIPIIGGLVYLFKIKINKNNLIIIASSAITSAILIFLIGEIKIHFFAIIGVPLFFLCLFNSRKVQKNALPLLIIPALFALMLSVALLRVGEHYFLAWFSLAMLGGVFFAEVLPKIFRKIQSVDPELDLPRKTWFLITVIIALILLSNLGYGYVAYSATHSNESFVSVEDEFTKLFQNKSLEQPGMEIKKIGDILSK
;
A
#
# COMPACT_ATOMS: atom_id res chain seq x y z
N GLN A 1 29.84 -0.19 0.14
CA GLN A 1 29.42 -1.57 -0.20
C GLN A 1 27.90 -1.67 -0.15
N ASP A 2 27.26 -1.27 0.95
CA ASP A 2 25.79 -1.33 1.11
C ASP A 2 24.98 -0.65 0.00
N ILE A 3 25.42 0.54 -0.44
CA ILE A 3 24.80 1.32 -1.54
C ILE A 3 24.78 0.53 -2.86
N VAL A 4 25.84 -0.22 -3.15
CA VAL A 4 25.95 -1.05 -4.36
C VAL A 4 25.04 -2.27 -4.23
N ILE A 5 25.04 -2.92 -3.07
CA ILE A 5 24.16 -4.07 -2.78
C ILE A 5 22.69 -3.67 -2.95
N VAL A 6 22.29 -2.50 -2.44
CA VAL A 6 20.93 -1.96 -2.62
C VAL A 6 20.61 -1.79 -4.11
N GLY A 7 21.51 -1.21 -4.90
CA GLY A 7 21.32 -1.06 -6.35
C GLY A 7 21.12 -2.40 -7.06
N ILE A 8 21.95 -3.40 -6.74
CA ILE A 8 21.85 -4.76 -7.33
C ILE A 8 20.53 -5.42 -6.93
N LEU A 9 20.22 -5.49 -5.63
CA LEU A 9 19.01 -6.17 -5.15
C LEU A 9 17.75 -5.54 -5.69
N LEU A 10 17.67 -4.20 -5.74
CA LEU A 10 16.53 -3.50 -6.30
C LEU A 10 16.44 -3.65 -7.82
N GLY A 11 17.58 -3.69 -8.52
CA GLY A 11 17.62 -3.93 -9.96
C GLY A 11 17.10 -5.32 -10.31
N VAL A 12 17.55 -6.36 -9.59
CA VAL A 12 17.03 -7.73 -9.74
C VAL A 12 15.55 -7.78 -9.35
N ALA A 13 15.14 -7.14 -8.25
CA ALA A 13 13.74 -7.11 -7.88
C ALA A 13 12.86 -6.43 -8.94
N ALA A 14 13.38 -5.40 -9.63
CA ALA A 14 12.68 -4.69 -10.70
C ALA A 14 12.50 -5.53 -11.97
N THR A 15 13.37 -6.53 -12.22
CA THR A 15 13.15 -7.48 -13.33
C THR A 15 11.99 -8.42 -13.05
N ILE A 16 11.70 -8.71 -11.77
CA ILE A 16 10.57 -9.55 -11.35
C ILE A 16 9.29 -8.71 -11.24
N ARG A 17 9.36 -7.56 -10.56
CA ARG A 17 8.25 -6.62 -10.39
C ARG A 17 8.75 -5.18 -10.44
N PHE A 18 8.31 -4.43 -11.46
CA PHE A 18 8.71 -3.04 -11.66
C PHE A 18 8.44 -2.11 -10.46
N GLN A 19 7.46 -2.46 -9.61
CA GLN A 19 7.15 -1.76 -8.36
C GLN A 19 8.36 -1.60 -7.42
N ALA A 20 9.41 -2.40 -7.55
CA ALA A 20 10.68 -2.22 -6.81
C ALA A 20 11.30 -0.81 -6.99
N ILE A 21 10.95 -0.09 -8.06
CA ILE A 21 11.34 1.31 -8.26
C ILE A 21 10.84 2.24 -7.15
N ILE A 22 9.71 1.92 -6.51
CA ILE A 22 9.18 2.67 -5.36
C ILE A 22 10.13 2.55 -4.17
N ALA A 23 10.69 1.35 -3.94
CA ALA A 23 11.70 1.13 -2.91
C ALA A 23 12.99 1.89 -3.22
N LEU A 24 13.44 1.89 -4.50
CA LEU A 24 14.58 2.69 -4.94
C LEU A 24 14.38 4.18 -4.65
N MET A 25 13.23 4.74 -5.04
CA MET A 25 12.90 6.14 -4.77
C MET A 25 12.87 6.44 -3.27
N SER A 26 12.36 5.51 -2.46
CA SER A 26 12.41 5.65 -1.00
C SER A 26 13.85 5.76 -0.47
N PHE A 27 14.76 4.90 -0.92
CA PHE A 27 16.17 4.98 -0.53
C PHE A 27 16.83 6.30 -0.97
N ILE A 28 16.51 6.79 -2.16
CA ILE A 28 17.02 8.08 -2.65
C ILE A 28 16.52 9.22 -1.77
N ILE A 29 15.20 9.30 -1.52
CA ILE A 29 14.62 10.34 -0.64
C ILE A 29 15.22 10.26 0.77
N PHE A 30 15.41 9.05 1.29
CA PHE A 30 16.06 8.82 2.57
C PHE A 30 17.47 9.41 2.63
N LEU A 31 18.29 9.22 1.59
CA LEU A 31 19.63 9.81 1.53
C LEU A 31 19.57 11.34 1.61
N PHE A 32 18.59 11.96 0.95
CA PHE A 32 18.39 13.42 1.00
C PHE A 32 17.86 13.91 2.36
N LEU A 33 17.04 13.11 3.05
CA LEU A 33 16.54 13.45 4.39
C LEU A 33 17.63 13.35 5.48
N GLN A 34 18.73 12.62 5.24
CA GLN A 34 19.73 12.31 6.26
C GLN A 34 20.77 13.40 6.57
N GLY A 35 20.96 14.44 5.75
CA GLY A 35 22.07 15.35 6.03
C GLY A 35 22.20 16.63 5.21
N LYS A 36 23.02 17.55 5.75
CA LYS A 36 23.41 18.82 5.12
C LYS A 36 24.44 18.66 3.98
N LYS A 37 25.01 17.46 3.81
CA LYS A 37 26.05 17.16 2.80
C LYS A 37 25.41 16.73 1.47
N ILE A 38 24.66 17.64 0.87
CA ILE A 38 23.86 17.38 -0.35
C ILE A 38 24.69 16.74 -1.48
N ARG A 39 25.93 17.20 -1.67
CA ARG A 39 26.84 16.70 -2.72
C ARG A 39 27.18 15.21 -2.54
N GLN A 40 27.42 14.78 -1.30
CA GLN A 40 27.76 13.40 -1.01
C GLN A 40 26.55 12.48 -1.18
N HIS A 41 25.37 12.90 -0.71
CA HIS A 41 24.13 12.13 -0.86
C HIS A 41 23.69 12.05 -2.33
N SER A 42 23.91 13.11 -3.11
CA SER A 42 23.68 13.12 -4.56
C SER A 42 24.61 12.11 -5.26
N PHE A 43 25.91 12.12 -4.93
CA PHE A 43 26.85 11.14 -5.48
C PHE A 43 26.47 9.70 -5.15
N PHE A 44 26.07 9.42 -3.91
CA PHE A 44 25.56 8.11 -3.51
C PHE A 44 24.29 7.72 -4.26
N SER A 45 23.34 8.65 -4.45
CA SER A 45 22.12 8.39 -5.20
C SER A 45 22.42 8.06 -6.68
N MET A 46 23.39 8.75 -7.29
CA MET A 46 23.85 8.43 -8.65
C MET A 46 24.46 7.03 -8.73
N ILE A 47 25.27 6.62 -7.74
CA ILE A 47 25.82 5.26 -7.70
C ILE A 47 24.70 4.22 -7.62
N ILE A 48 23.71 4.39 -6.73
CA ILE A 48 22.59 3.45 -6.61
C ILE A 48 21.86 3.35 -7.94
N LEU A 49 21.51 4.49 -8.55
CA LEU A 49 20.79 4.54 -9.82
C LEU A 49 21.59 3.86 -10.94
N PHE A 50 22.89 4.12 -11.02
CA PHE A 50 23.76 3.52 -12.03
C PHE A 50 23.83 2.00 -11.89
N VAL A 51 24.05 1.50 -10.68
CA VAL A 51 24.10 0.04 -10.41
C VAL A 51 22.74 -0.62 -10.65
N PHE A 52 21.66 0.05 -10.25
CA PHE A 52 20.28 -0.39 -10.51
C PHE A 52 20.03 -0.54 -12.02
N LEU A 53 20.38 0.48 -12.82
CA LEU A 53 20.20 0.46 -14.27
C LEU A 53 21.04 -0.61 -14.95
N ILE A 54 22.30 -0.82 -14.52
CA ILE A 54 23.11 -1.93 -15.03
C ILE A 54 22.41 -3.26 -14.80
N THR A 55 21.86 -3.45 -13.60
CA THR A 55 21.23 -4.72 -13.22
C THR A 55 19.88 -4.92 -13.92
N LEU A 56 19.14 -3.84 -14.18
CA LEU A 56 17.89 -3.85 -14.96
C LEU A 56 18.13 -3.97 -16.48
N SER A 57 19.33 -3.62 -16.95
CA SER A 57 19.64 -3.55 -18.39
C SER A 57 19.38 -4.83 -19.19
N PRO A 58 19.60 -6.06 -18.68
CA PRO A 58 19.30 -7.26 -19.45
C PRO A 58 17.81 -7.38 -19.80
N MET A 59 16.93 -6.99 -18.87
CA MET A 59 15.48 -6.98 -19.09
C MET A 59 15.08 -5.90 -20.10
N ILE A 60 15.65 -4.70 -19.99
CA ILE A 60 15.41 -3.62 -20.97
C ILE A 60 15.88 -4.04 -22.37
N PHE A 61 17.06 -4.64 -22.48
CA PHE A 61 17.60 -5.12 -23.75
C PHE A 61 16.73 -6.22 -24.35
N TYR A 62 16.29 -7.19 -23.53
CA TYR A 62 15.37 -8.23 -23.95
C TYR A 62 14.06 -7.64 -24.48
N ASN A 63 13.44 -6.71 -23.75
CA ASN A 63 12.20 -6.06 -24.18
C ASN A 63 12.38 -5.29 -25.49
N TYR A 64 13.45 -4.52 -25.62
CA TYR A 64 13.68 -3.72 -26.82
C TYR A 64 13.90 -4.60 -28.05
N THR A 65 14.69 -5.67 -27.91
CA THR A 65 15.00 -6.59 -29.03
C THR A 65 13.82 -7.48 -29.42
N THR A 66 12.89 -7.75 -28.51
CA THR A 66 11.78 -8.70 -28.72
C THR A 66 10.44 -8.00 -28.97
N HIS A 67 10.21 -6.87 -28.32
CA HIS A 67 8.93 -6.15 -28.29
C HIS A 67 9.04 -4.70 -28.80
N GLU A 68 10.22 -4.28 -29.27
CA GLU A 68 10.50 -2.91 -29.75
C GLU A 68 10.13 -1.81 -28.73
N SER A 69 10.09 -2.17 -27.44
CA SER A 69 9.71 -1.29 -26.34
C SER A 69 10.67 -1.44 -25.16
N ILE A 70 10.94 -0.33 -24.45
CA ILE A 70 11.72 -0.33 -23.21
C ILE A 70 10.89 -0.92 -22.06
N PHE A 71 9.61 -0.57 -22.02
CA PHE A 71 8.65 -1.06 -21.03
C PHE A 71 7.45 -1.65 -21.75
N ASP A 72 7.15 -2.91 -21.46
CA ASP A 72 6.06 -3.65 -22.09
C ASP A 72 4.65 -3.19 -21.62
N THR A 73 4.58 -2.13 -20.81
CA THR A 73 3.33 -1.62 -20.24
C THR A 73 3.32 -0.10 -20.17
N ASN A 74 2.27 0.52 -20.72
CA ASN A 74 1.90 1.89 -20.40
C ASN A 74 0.78 1.88 -19.35
N ALA A 75 0.59 2.99 -18.64
CA ALA A 75 -0.51 3.11 -17.70
C ALA A 75 -1.85 3.35 -18.42
N ALA A 76 -1.86 3.62 -19.73
CA ALA A 76 -3.06 3.97 -20.49
C ALA A 76 -4.13 2.88 -20.39
N PHE A 77 -3.74 1.60 -20.46
CA PHE A 77 -4.65 0.47 -20.26
C PHE A 77 -5.34 0.50 -18.88
N PHE A 78 -4.58 0.76 -17.81
CA PHE A 78 -5.13 0.79 -16.44
C PHE A 78 -5.96 2.04 -16.20
N ILE A 79 -5.52 3.19 -16.70
CA ILE A 79 -6.29 4.44 -16.69
C ILE A 79 -7.62 4.22 -17.40
N GLN A 80 -7.61 3.53 -18.54
CA GLN A 80 -8.81 3.23 -19.32
C GLN A 80 -9.79 2.32 -18.55
N MET A 81 -9.31 1.21 -18.01
CA MET A 81 -10.17 0.16 -17.44
C MET A 81 -10.66 0.45 -16.01
N GLU A 82 -9.83 1.09 -15.19
CA GLU A 82 -10.02 1.12 -13.74
C GLU A 82 -10.46 2.50 -13.21
N ASN A 83 -10.43 3.54 -14.04
CA ASN A 83 -10.86 4.87 -13.62
C ASN A 83 -12.37 4.93 -13.43
N LYS A 84 -12.77 5.53 -12.30
CA LYS A 84 -14.17 5.68 -11.93
C LYS A 84 -14.91 6.66 -12.83
N TYR A 85 -14.28 7.78 -13.15
CA TYR A 85 -14.86 8.83 -13.98
C TYR A 85 -14.34 8.71 -15.39
N HIS A 86 -15.24 8.57 -16.35
CA HIS A 86 -14.90 8.46 -17.77
C HIS A 86 -16.11 8.80 -18.64
N TYR A 87 -15.84 9.10 -19.91
CA TYR A 87 -16.84 9.26 -20.98
C TYR A 87 -16.36 8.55 -22.26
N PRO A 88 -17.26 8.22 -23.20
CA PRO A 88 -16.94 7.34 -24.34
C PRO A 88 -15.78 7.83 -25.21
N GLU A 89 -15.72 9.13 -25.53
CA GLU A 89 -14.66 9.68 -26.41
C GLU A 89 -13.28 9.60 -25.74
N TRP A 90 -13.20 9.82 -24.43
CA TRP A 90 -11.95 9.67 -23.66
C TRP A 90 -11.51 8.20 -23.60
N GLN A 91 -12.45 7.28 -23.40
CA GLN A 91 -12.19 5.84 -23.44
C GLN A 91 -11.63 5.39 -24.80
N GLU A 92 -12.18 5.91 -25.89
CA GLU A 92 -11.69 5.63 -27.25
C GLU A 92 -10.29 6.22 -27.49
N ALA A 93 -10.04 7.45 -27.04
CA ALA A 93 -8.71 8.07 -27.14
C ALA A 93 -7.64 7.25 -26.39
N LEU A 94 -7.94 6.81 -25.16
CA LEU A 94 -7.03 5.95 -24.40
C LEU A 94 -6.83 4.58 -25.05
N LYS A 95 -7.89 4.01 -25.63
CA LYS A 95 -7.82 2.76 -26.38
C LYS A 95 -6.85 2.90 -27.56
N GLN A 96 -6.93 4.01 -28.30
CA GLN A 96 -6.01 4.28 -29.41
C GLN A 96 -4.57 4.42 -28.94
N ILE A 97 -4.32 5.18 -27.87
CA ILE A 97 -2.99 5.32 -27.25
C ILE A 97 -2.45 3.96 -26.83
N ASN A 98 -3.28 3.10 -26.23
CA ASN A 98 -2.88 1.77 -25.83
C ASN A 98 -2.49 0.89 -27.05
N PHE A 99 -3.30 0.91 -28.11
CA PHE A 99 -2.98 0.15 -29.34
C PHE A 99 -1.76 0.67 -30.10
N SER A 100 -1.46 1.97 -30.00
CA SER A 100 -0.31 2.57 -30.66
C SER A 100 0.96 2.56 -29.81
N ASN A 101 0.97 1.85 -28.67
CA ASN A 101 2.05 1.88 -27.68
C ASN A 101 2.46 3.32 -27.26
N GLY A 102 1.48 4.21 -27.16
CA GLY A 102 1.68 5.59 -26.70
C GLY A 102 2.10 5.65 -25.23
N SER A 103 2.56 6.82 -24.80
CA SER A 103 3.12 6.99 -23.47
C SER A 103 2.02 7.19 -22.40
N THR A 104 2.36 6.90 -21.14
CA THR A 104 1.51 7.27 -19.99
C THR A 104 1.23 8.78 -19.93
N ILE A 105 2.16 9.61 -20.41
CA ILE A 105 2.00 11.06 -20.43
C ILE A 105 0.90 11.44 -21.42
N ASP A 106 0.88 10.83 -22.61
CA ASP A 106 -0.17 11.07 -23.60
C ASP A 106 -1.55 10.72 -23.01
N ALA A 107 -1.65 9.60 -22.30
CA ALA A 107 -2.88 9.19 -21.61
C ALA A 107 -3.35 10.19 -20.54
N VAL A 108 -2.42 10.76 -19.77
CA VAL A 108 -2.71 11.78 -18.74
C VAL A 108 -3.25 13.06 -19.35
N PHE A 109 -2.72 13.46 -20.52
CA PHE A 109 -3.07 14.72 -21.17
C PHE A 109 -4.22 14.63 -22.17
N VAL A 110 -4.85 13.46 -22.37
CA VAL A 110 -6.11 13.35 -23.13
C VAL A 110 -7.18 14.27 -22.53
N ASP A 111 -7.33 14.22 -21.21
CA ASP A 111 -8.12 15.15 -20.42
C ASP A 111 -7.49 15.22 -19.03
N PHE A 112 -6.76 16.31 -18.78
CA PHE A 112 -6.01 16.48 -17.54
C PHE A 112 -6.92 16.71 -16.33
N ASP A 113 -8.07 17.37 -16.52
CA ASP A 113 -9.00 17.64 -15.43
C ASP A 113 -9.69 16.34 -14.99
N LEU A 114 -10.12 15.52 -15.95
CA LEU A 114 -10.66 14.19 -15.67
C LEU A 114 -9.59 13.26 -15.06
N PHE A 115 -8.33 13.36 -15.50
CA PHE A 115 -7.23 12.63 -14.88
C PHE A 115 -7.05 13.04 -13.41
N LEU A 116 -7.02 14.35 -13.10
CA LEU A 116 -6.90 14.83 -11.72
C LEU A 116 -8.06 14.36 -10.84
N GLN A 117 -9.28 14.38 -11.37
CA GLN A 117 -10.45 13.87 -10.65
C GLN A 117 -10.28 12.40 -10.27
N ASN A 118 -9.87 11.55 -11.20
CA ASN A 118 -9.59 10.14 -10.94
C ASN A 118 -8.38 9.94 -10.02
N TYR A 119 -7.32 10.74 -10.18
CA TYR A 119 -6.14 10.69 -9.33
C TYR A 119 -6.50 10.93 -7.86
N PHE A 120 -7.25 11.99 -7.56
CA PHE A 120 -7.68 12.29 -6.19
C PHE A 120 -8.71 11.28 -5.66
N HIS A 121 -9.56 10.76 -6.53
CA HIS A 121 -10.45 9.64 -6.18
C HIS A 121 -9.64 8.41 -5.76
N ASN A 122 -8.60 8.06 -6.52
CA ASN A 122 -7.73 6.94 -6.20
C ASN A 122 -6.98 7.17 -4.89
N LEU A 123 -6.41 8.37 -4.71
CA LEU A 123 -5.59 8.73 -3.55
C LEU A 123 -6.39 8.76 -2.23
N PHE A 124 -7.59 9.33 -2.24
CA PHE A 124 -8.35 9.61 -1.02
C PHE A 124 -9.55 8.70 -0.79
N TYR A 125 -10.00 7.96 -1.79
CA TYR A 125 -11.10 7.01 -1.66
C TYR A 125 -10.66 5.56 -1.87
N ASN A 126 -10.21 5.18 -3.07
CA ASN A 126 -9.94 3.78 -3.39
C ASN A 126 -8.78 3.20 -2.57
N LEU A 127 -7.66 3.92 -2.49
CA LEU A 127 -6.48 3.44 -1.78
C LEU A 127 -6.74 3.27 -0.27
N PRO A 128 -7.27 4.28 0.45
CA PRO A 128 -7.62 4.11 1.86
C PRO A 128 -8.67 3.04 2.07
N ASN A 129 -9.67 2.93 1.18
CA ASN A 129 -10.70 1.89 1.26
C ASN A 129 -10.08 0.49 1.23
N ARG A 130 -9.10 0.25 0.35
CA ARG A 130 -8.42 -1.05 0.26
C ARG A 130 -7.46 -1.30 1.41
N ILE A 131 -6.74 -0.28 1.88
CA ILE A 131 -5.76 -0.43 2.97
C ILE A 131 -6.44 -0.54 4.34
N PHE A 132 -7.65 -0.02 4.53
CA PHE A 132 -8.30 0.03 5.85
C PHE A 132 -9.72 -0.55 5.87
N ASN A 133 -10.15 -1.17 4.76
CA ASN A 133 -11.43 -1.82 4.58
C ASN A 133 -12.65 -0.94 4.91
N PHE A 134 -12.72 0.30 4.38
CA PHE A 134 -13.78 1.25 4.77
C PHE A 134 -15.19 0.86 4.30
N ASN A 135 -15.30 0.19 3.15
CA ASN A 135 -16.56 -0.18 2.50
C ASN A 135 -16.66 -1.68 2.17
N TYR A 136 -16.05 -2.56 2.99
CA TYR A 136 -16.09 -4.01 2.78
C TYR A 136 -15.61 -4.42 1.37
N ASP A 137 -14.46 -3.89 0.95
CA ASP A 137 -13.89 -4.20 -0.36
C ASP A 137 -13.43 -5.67 -0.39
N ASN A 138 -13.86 -6.42 -1.41
CA ASN A 138 -13.48 -7.83 -1.60
C ASN A 138 -11.97 -8.00 -1.84
N LEU A 139 -11.26 -6.91 -2.18
CA LEU A 139 -9.82 -6.87 -2.41
C LEU A 139 -9.08 -6.12 -1.28
N ASN A 140 -9.69 -5.97 -0.11
CA ASN A 140 -9.03 -5.26 0.98
C ASN A 140 -7.75 -5.97 1.45
N VAL A 141 -6.75 -5.16 1.74
CA VAL A 141 -5.41 -5.54 2.21
C VAL A 141 -5.15 -4.92 3.58
N SER A 142 -6.20 -4.80 4.40
CA SER A 142 -6.07 -4.23 5.73
C SER A 142 -5.12 -5.06 6.61
N LEU A 143 -4.57 -4.44 7.65
CA LEU A 143 -3.87 -5.22 8.68
C LEU A 143 -4.87 -6.07 9.48
N ILE A 144 -6.12 -5.61 9.56
CA ILE A 144 -7.23 -6.29 10.22
C ILE A 144 -8.39 -6.26 9.22
N ASN A 145 -8.57 -7.37 8.49
CA ASN A 145 -9.46 -7.44 7.34
C ASN A 145 -10.92 -7.59 7.75
N SER A 146 -11.17 -8.30 8.84
CA SER A 146 -12.52 -8.69 9.25
C SER A 146 -13.39 -7.53 9.74
N VAL A 147 -12.78 -6.42 10.16
CA VAL A 147 -13.51 -5.27 10.71
C VAL A 147 -13.05 -3.98 10.04
N PRO A 148 -13.95 -3.25 9.36
CA PRO A 148 -13.66 -1.94 8.79
C PRO A 148 -13.04 -0.98 9.79
N PHE A 149 -12.15 -0.10 9.30
CA PHE A 149 -11.48 0.97 10.05
C PHE A 149 -10.54 0.50 11.18
N ILE A 150 -10.68 -0.71 11.71
CA ILE A 150 -9.89 -1.18 12.85
C ILE A 150 -8.42 -1.32 12.48
N GLY A 151 -8.11 -1.70 11.24
CA GLY A 151 -6.73 -1.73 10.73
C GLY A 151 -6.02 -0.37 10.75
N LEU A 152 -6.76 0.75 10.78
CA LEU A 152 -6.19 2.10 10.86
C LEU A 152 -5.50 2.37 12.22
N ILE A 153 -6.08 1.86 13.31
CA ILE A 153 -5.62 2.08 14.69
C ILE A 153 -4.16 1.63 14.88
N PRO A 154 -3.78 0.37 14.57
CA PRO A 154 -2.40 -0.07 14.74
C PRO A 154 -1.43 0.68 13.84
N ILE A 155 -1.85 1.08 12.63
CA ILE A 155 -1.01 1.85 11.72
C ILE A 155 -0.73 3.26 12.26
N ILE A 156 -1.77 4.00 12.69
CA ILE A 156 -1.61 5.33 13.28
C ILE A 156 -0.82 5.25 14.59
N GLY A 157 -1.14 4.29 15.46
CA GLY A 157 -0.45 4.11 16.73
C GLY A 157 1.04 3.80 16.55
N GLY A 158 1.36 2.91 15.61
CA GLY A 158 2.74 2.60 15.21
C GLY A 158 3.48 3.83 14.66
N LEU A 159 2.82 4.63 13.81
CA LEU A 159 3.40 5.87 13.26
C LEU A 159 3.71 6.88 14.37
N VAL A 160 2.73 7.15 15.24
CA VAL A 160 2.88 8.09 16.37
C VAL A 160 4.07 7.68 17.26
N TYR A 161 4.21 6.38 17.52
CA TYR A 161 5.31 5.84 18.32
C TYR A 161 6.67 5.98 17.63
N LEU A 162 6.81 5.52 16.38
CA LEU A 162 8.09 5.55 15.65
C LEU A 162 8.59 6.98 15.39
N PHE A 163 7.68 7.90 15.07
CA PHE A 163 8.00 9.32 14.88
C PHE A 163 8.16 10.08 16.20
N LYS A 164 7.96 9.42 17.35
CA LYS A 164 8.03 10.03 18.69
C LYS A 164 7.16 11.29 18.78
N ILE A 165 5.97 11.23 18.21
CA ILE A 165 5.03 12.35 18.16
C ILE A 165 4.47 12.56 19.56
N LYS A 166 4.71 13.75 20.13
CA LYS A 166 4.19 14.16 21.44
C LYS A 166 3.02 15.12 21.26
N ILE A 167 2.08 15.09 22.19
CA ILE A 167 1.01 16.10 22.28
C ILE A 167 1.63 17.38 22.84
N ASN A 168 2.08 18.27 21.94
CA ASN A 168 2.62 19.59 22.29
C ASN A 168 2.00 20.66 21.39
N LYS A 169 2.17 21.93 21.75
CA LYS A 169 1.58 23.06 21.02
C LYS A 169 1.88 23.01 19.51
N ASN A 170 3.12 22.74 19.11
CA ASN A 170 3.51 22.74 17.70
C ASN A 170 2.85 21.60 16.91
N ASN A 171 2.85 20.38 17.45
CA ASN A 171 2.23 19.24 16.80
C ASN A 171 0.70 19.40 16.75
N LEU A 172 0.08 19.98 17.78
CA LEU A 172 -1.34 20.31 17.77
C LEU A 172 -1.69 21.35 16.70
N ILE A 173 -0.87 22.40 16.56
CA ILE A 173 -1.04 23.40 15.50
C ILE A 173 -0.95 22.74 14.12
N ILE A 174 0.05 21.87 13.89
CA ILE A 174 0.21 21.16 12.61
C ILE A 174 -1.04 20.33 12.29
N ILE A 175 -1.54 19.55 13.26
CA ILE A 175 -2.74 18.72 13.06
C ILE A 175 -3.95 19.60 12.75
N ALA A 176 -4.21 20.61 13.60
CA ALA A 176 -5.37 21.46 13.46
C ALA A 176 -5.34 22.26 12.14
N SER A 177 -4.22 22.89 11.81
CA SER A 177 -4.11 23.71 10.60
C SER A 177 -4.26 22.87 9.34
N SER A 178 -3.61 21.71 9.26
CA SER A 178 -3.71 20.81 8.10
C SER A 178 -5.10 20.16 7.99
N ALA A 179 -5.75 19.81 9.10
CA ALA A 179 -7.09 19.24 9.09
C ALA A 179 -8.13 20.28 8.65
N ILE A 180 -8.06 21.49 9.20
CA ILE A 180 -8.93 22.61 8.82
C ILE A 180 -8.73 22.96 7.34
N THR A 181 -7.48 23.07 6.89
CA THR A 181 -7.17 23.36 5.48
C THR A 181 -7.73 22.28 4.57
N SER A 182 -7.55 21.01 4.93
CA SER A 182 -8.10 19.88 4.17
C SER A 182 -9.64 19.94 4.12
N ALA A 183 -10.29 20.21 5.25
CA ALA A 183 -11.75 20.33 5.32
C ALA A 183 -12.28 21.50 4.46
N ILE A 184 -11.61 22.66 4.49
CA ILE A 184 -11.96 23.83 3.67
C ILE A 184 -11.81 23.50 2.18
N LEU A 185 -10.69 22.88 1.78
CA LEU A 185 -10.48 22.49 0.37
C LEU A 185 -11.55 21.50 -0.10
N ILE A 186 -11.88 20.50 0.71
CA ILE A 186 -12.96 19.56 0.38
C ILE A 186 -14.29 20.28 0.23
N PHE A 187 -14.60 21.23 1.12
CA PHE A 187 -15.86 21.97 1.04
C PHE A 187 -15.96 22.89 -0.19
N LEU A 188 -14.85 23.50 -0.60
CA LEU A 188 -14.82 24.45 -1.71
C LEU A 188 -14.81 23.78 -3.09
N ILE A 189 -14.01 22.72 -3.25
CA ILE A 189 -13.72 22.14 -4.58
C ILE A 189 -13.86 20.61 -4.63
N GLY A 190 -14.15 19.96 -3.50
CA GLY A 190 -14.20 18.50 -3.40
C GLY A 190 -15.57 17.94 -3.06
N GLU A 191 -15.61 16.62 -2.93
CA GLU A 191 -16.76 15.88 -2.42
C GLU A 191 -16.40 15.15 -1.13
N ILE A 192 -17.15 15.37 -0.05
CA ILE A 192 -16.87 14.75 1.26
C ILE A 192 -16.84 13.21 1.18
N LYS A 193 -17.72 12.59 0.39
CA LYS A 193 -17.79 11.12 0.25
C LYS A 193 -16.51 10.53 -0.33
N ILE A 194 -15.81 11.28 -1.17
CA ILE A 194 -14.58 10.83 -1.84
C ILE A 194 -13.37 11.24 -1.01
N HIS A 195 -13.34 12.48 -0.52
CA HIS A 195 -12.13 13.10 0.00
C HIS A 195 -12.05 13.09 1.53
N PHE A 196 -13.00 12.47 2.25
CA PHE A 196 -13.00 12.47 3.72
C PHE A 196 -11.68 12.00 4.32
N PHE A 197 -11.00 11.03 3.68
CA PHE A 197 -9.73 10.53 4.19
C PHE A 197 -8.64 11.61 4.21
N ALA A 198 -8.70 12.63 3.36
CA ALA A 198 -7.74 13.74 3.39
C ALA A 198 -7.75 14.49 4.74
N ILE A 199 -8.91 14.53 5.44
CA ILE A 199 -9.02 15.13 6.79
C ILE A 199 -8.17 14.38 7.82
N ILE A 200 -7.86 13.11 7.58
CA ILE A 200 -7.05 12.26 8.47
C ILE A 200 -5.63 12.10 7.91
N GLY A 201 -5.52 11.71 6.64
CA GLY A 201 -4.28 11.40 5.96
C GLY A 201 -3.34 12.58 5.81
N VAL A 202 -3.85 13.77 5.43
CA VAL A 202 -3.00 14.97 5.25
C VAL A 202 -2.39 15.43 6.58
N PRO A 203 -3.15 15.55 7.69
CA PRO A 203 -2.54 15.85 8.99
C PRO A 203 -1.51 14.84 9.46
N LEU A 204 -1.78 13.55 9.26
CA LEU A 204 -0.81 12.50 9.59
C LEU A 204 0.46 12.62 8.75
N PHE A 205 0.33 12.90 7.45
CA PHE A 205 1.48 13.12 6.57
C PHE A 205 2.35 14.29 7.05
N PHE A 206 1.74 15.44 7.36
CA PHE A 206 2.48 16.59 7.87
C PHE A 206 3.12 16.31 9.23
N LEU A 207 2.41 15.66 10.15
CA LEU A 207 2.99 15.24 11.43
C LEU A 207 4.24 14.38 11.25
N CYS A 208 4.19 13.40 10.36
CA CYS A 208 5.31 12.54 10.04
C CYS A 208 6.47 13.36 9.44
N LEU A 209 6.19 14.23 8.47
CA LEU A 209 7.18 15.07 7.83
C LEU A 209 7.96 15.93 8.85
N PHE A 210 7.24 16.64 9.74
CA PHE A 210 7.84 17.53 10.74
C PHE A 210 8.54 16.78 11.89
N ASN A 211 8.22 15.50 12.12
CA ASN A 211 8.86 14.69 13.16
C ASN A 211 9.87 13.65 12.62
N SER A 212 10.07 13.59 11.30
CA SER A 212 10.94 12.60 10.62
C SER A 212 12.36 12.51 11.17
N ARG A 213 12.94 13.64 11.61
CA ARG A 213 14.30 13.68 12.19
C ARG A 213 14.45 12.89 13.51
N LYS A 214 13.34 12.54 14.17
CA LYS A 214 13.33 11.81 15.45
C LYS A 214 13.29 10.29 15.28
N VAL A 215 12.97 9.84 14.07
CA VAL A 215 12.82 8.43 13.70
C VAL A 215 14.21 7.77 13.64
N GLN A 216 14.27 6.48 13.95
CA GLN A 216 15.48 5.70 13.73
C GLN A 216 15.81 5.66 12.23
N LYS A 217 17.05 6.01 11.88
CA LYS A 217 17.48 6.13 10.48
C LYS A 217 17.18 4.86 9.66
N ASN A 218 17.34 3.68 10.26
CA ASN A 218 17.17 2.41 9.56
C ASN A 218 15.69 2.12 9.21
N ALA A 219 14.74 2.68 9.95
CA ALA A 219 13.30 2.52 9.70
C ALA A 219 12.76 3.50 8.66
N LEU A 220 13.46 4.62 8.43
CA LEU A 220 12.96 5.74 7.63
C LEU A 220 12.69 5.38 6.16
N PRO A 221 13.53 4.61 5.44
CA PRO A 221 13.19 4.13 4.09
C PRO A 221 11.88 3.36 4.06
N LEU A 222 11.64 2.46 5.03
CA LEU A 222 10.41 1.69 5.05
C LEU A 222 9.18 2.60 5.27
N LEU A 223 9.33 3.67 6.06
CA LEU A 223 8.23 4.61 6.34
C LEU A 223 7.93 5.57 5.18
N ILE A 224 8.85 5.77 4.24
CA ILE A 224 8.64 6.58 3.04
C ILE A 224 7.84 5.80 1.97
N ILE A 225 7.96 4.47 1.95
CA ILE A 225 7.33 3.62 0.92
C ILE A 225 5.82 3.83 0.84
N PRO A 226 5.02 3.80 1.94
CA PRO A 226 3.57 4.00 1.84
C PRO A 226 3.17 5.31 1.18
N ALA A 227 3.90 6.40 1.44
CA ALA A 227 3.61 7.70 0.84
C ALA A 227 3.91 7.71 -0.67
N LEU A 228 5.08 7.19 -1.08
CA LEU A 228 5.43 7.07 -2.49
C LEU A 228 4.50 6.12 -3.25
N PHE A 229 4.17 5.01 -2.62
CA PHE A 229 3.25 4.02 -3.15
C PHE A 229 1.88 4.64 -3.37
N ALA A 230 1.37 5.41 -2.41
CA ALA A 230 0.11 6.12 -2.55
C ALA A 230 0.13 7.10 -3.74
N LEU A 231 1.18 7.92 -3.85
CA LEU A 231 1.28 8.93 -4.91
C LEU A 231 1.42 8.32 -6.30
N MET A 232 2.23 7.27 -6.46
CA MET A 232 2.44 6.62 -7.76
C MET A 232 1.23 5.81 -8.20
N LEU A 233 0.60 5.06 -7.29
CA LEU A 233 -0.51 4.19 -7.66
C LEU A 233 -1.87 4.89 -7.70
N SER A 234 -1.88 6.19 -7.41
CA SER A 234 -3.05 7.03 -7.72
C SER A 234 -3.15 7.35 -9.21
N VAL A 235 -2.05 7.22 -9.98
CA VAL A 235 -2.04 7.37 -11.46
C VAL A 235 -2.78 6.22 -12.13
N ALA A 236 -2.56 5.00 -11.65
CA ALA A 236 -3.18 3.79 -12.18
C ALA A 236 -3.51 2.84 -11.03
N LEU A 237 -4.80 2.54 -10.87
CA LEU A 237 -5.28 1.72 -9.77
C LEU A 237 -4.84 0.27 -9.94
N LEU A 238 -4.44 -0.37 -8.84
CA LEU A 238 -4.06 -1.79 -8.83
C LEU A 238 -5.27 -2.71 -8.94
N ARG A 239 -5.11 -3.88 -9.53
CA ARG A 239 -6.23 -4.82 -9.73
C ARG A 239 -6.39 -5.88 -8.64
N VAL A 240 -5.32 -6.15 -7.88
CA VAL A 240 -5.21 -7.31 -6.97
C VAL A 240 -4.47 -6.92 -5.70
N GLY A 241 -4.85 -7.52 -4.57
CA GLY A 241 -4.23 -7.31 -3.26
C GLY A 241 -2.71 -7.52 -3.26
N GLU A 242 -2.20 -8.46 -4.07
CA GLU A 242 -0.76 -8.73 -4.17
C GLU A 242 0.08 -7.53 -4.64
N HIS A 243 -0.51 -6.62 -5.39
CA HIS A 243 0.20 -5.43 -5.85
C HIS A 243 0.47 -4.44 -4.71
N TYR A 244 -0.20 -4.60 -3.57
CA TYR A 244 0.01 -3.82 -2.35
C TYR A 244 1.18 -4.33 -1.50
N PHE A 245 1.75 -5.48 -1.85
CA PHE A 245 2.77 -6.17 -1.05
C PHE A 245 3.91 -5.26 -0.59
N LEU A 246 4.39 -4.36 -1.47
CA LEU A 246 5.47 -3.44 -1.13
C LEU A 246 5.08 -2.43 -0.03
N ALA A 247 3.89 -1.84 -0.11
CA ALA A 247 3.37 -0.98 0.97
C ALA A 247 3.05 -1.80 2.22
N TRP A 248 2.58 -3.04 2.04
CA TRP A 248 2.14 -3.92 3.11
C TRP A 248 3.26 -4.27 4.09
N PHE A 249 4.51 -4.43 3.64
CA PHE A 249 5.66 -4.59 4.55
C PHE A 249 5.79 -3.43 5.55
N SER A 250 5.56 -2.21 5.09
CA SER A 250 5.65 -1.01 5.92
C SER A 250 4.47 -0.92 6.89
N LEU A 251 3.28 -1.28 6.43
CA LEU A 251 2.08 -1.34 7.25
C LEU A 251 2.18 -2.44 8.33
N ALA A 252 2.67 -3.63 7.96
CA ALA A 252 2.91 -4.73 8.89
C ALA A 252 3.96 -4.37 9.95
N MET A 253 5.03 -3.66 9.55
CA MET A 253 6.03 -3.15 10.51
C MET A 253 5.40 -2.18 11.52
N LEU A 254 4.57 -1.24 11.06
CA LEU A 254 3.83 -0.32 11.93
C LEU A 254 2.87 -1.07 12.86
N GLY A 255 2.16 -2.07 12.34
CA GLY A 255 1.31 -2.95 13.11
C GLY A 255 2.05 -3.70 14.20
N GLY A 256 3.18 -4.32 13.86
CA GLY A 256 4.05 -5.02 14.80
C GLY A 256 4.55 -4.11 15.92
N VAL A 257 5.00 -2.89 15.58
CA VAL A 257 5.39 -1.88 16.56
C VAL A 257 4.22 -1.52 17.47
N PHE A 258 3.00 -1.36 16.93
CA PHE A 258 1.83 -1.09 17.75
C PHE A 258 1.56 -2.21 18.76
N PHE A 259 1.49 -3.47 18.31
CA PHE A 259 1.17 -4.59 19.18
C PHE A 259 2.26 -4.87 20.21
N ALA A 260 3.54 -4.72 19.85
CA ALA A 260 4.66 -5.01 20.74
C ALA A 260 4.95 -3.87 21.73
N GLU A 261 4.80 -2.61 21.32
CA GLU A 261 5.28 -1.45 22.10
C GLU A 261 4.16 -0.53 22.58
N VAL A 262 3.16 -0.27 21.74
CA VAL A 262 2.12 0.73 22.02
C VAL A 262 1.00 0.13 22.85
N LEU A 263 0.50 -1.03 22.44
CA LEU A 263 -0.62 -1.69 23.10
C LEU A 263 -0.33 -2.02 24.58
N PRO A 264 0.84 -2.57 24.96
CA PRO A 264 1.16 -2.80 26.39
C PRO A 264 1.21 -1.50 27.20
N LYS A 265 1.71 -0.40 26.62
CA LYS A 265 1.76 0.92 27.29
C LYS A 265 0.37 1.50 27.51
N ILE A 266 -0.56 1.28 26.57
CA ILE A 266 -1.97 1.64 26.74
C ILE A 266 -2.57 0.88 27.92
N PHE A 267 -2.38 -0.44 27.98
CA PHE A 267 -2.88 -1.26 29.10
C PHE A 267 -2.29 -0.85 30.45
N ARG A 268 -0.98 -0.56 30.52
CA ARG A 268 -0.35 -0.03 31.74
C ARG A 268 -1.04 1.23 32.24
N LYS A 269 -1.30 2.17 31.32
CA LYS A 269 -1.95 3.45 31.66
C LYS A 269 -3.39 3.25 32.14
N ILE A 270 -4.15 2.36 31.51
CA ILE A 270 -5.53 2.03 31.90
C ILE A 270 -5.57 1.38 33.29
N GLN A 271 -4.60 0.50 33.58
CA GLN A 271 -4.52 -0.22 34.85
C GLN A 271 -3.77 0.55 35.94
N SER A 272 -3.33 1.80 35.67
CA SER A 272 -2.51 2.61 36.58
C SER A 272 -1.27 1.88 37.13
N VAL A 273 -0.68 0.99 36.33
CA VAL A 273 0.53 0.24 36.70
C VAL A 273 1.75 1.13 36.47
N ASP A 274 2.66 1.13 37.44
CA ASP A 274 3.93 1.87 37.36
C ASP A 274 4.72 1.46 36.09
N PRO A 275 5.24 2.43 35.31
CA PRO A 275 6.06 2.14 34.14
C PRO A 275 7.27 1.22 34.38
N GLU A 276 7.83 1.24 35.60
CA GLU A 276 9.00 0.45 36.00
C GLU A 276 8.66 -1.00 36.36
N LEU A 277 7.38 -1.30 36.61
CA LEU A 277 6.92 -2.64 36.92
C LEU A 277 6.50 -3.44 35.68
N ASP A 278 6.75 -4.74 35.71
CA ASP A 278 6.28 -5.67 34.70
C ASP A 278 4.75 -5.69 34.65
N LEU A 279 4.19 -5.80 33.44
CA LEU A 279 2.75 -5.97 33.32
C LEU A 279 2.34 -7.26 34.05
N PRO A 280 1.20 -7.24 34.77
CA PRO A 280 0.65 -8.46 35.35
C PRO A 280 0.52 -9.56 34.29
N ARG A 281 0.85 -10.80 34.65
CA ARG A 281 0.77 -11.96 33.75
C ARG A 281 -0.61 -12.09 33.07
N LYS A 282 -1.68 -11.73 33.79
CA LYS A 282 -3.05 -11.70 33.26
C LYS A 282 -3.23 -10.70 32.11
N THR A 283 -2.58 -9.54 32.18
CA THR A 283 -2.67 -8.51 31.12
C THR A 283 -1.86 -8.92 29.90
N TRP A 284 -0.67 -9.49 30.08
CA TRP A 284 0.09 -10.10 28.99
C TRP A 284 -0.70 -11.22 28.30
N PHE A 285 -1.32 -12.10 29.09
CA PHE A 285 -2.21 -13.13 28.55
C PHE A 285 -3.34 -12.53 27.71
N LEU A 286 -3.99 -11.47 28.20
CA LEU A 286 -5.05 -10.78 27.48
C LEU A 286 -4.57 -10.13 26.17
N ILE A 287 -3.40 -9.49 26.17
CA ILE A 287 -2.79 -8.93 24.95
C ILE A 287 -2.52 -10.04 23.92
N THR A 288 -1.94 -11.15 24.36
CA THR A 288 -1.67 -12.31 23.50
C THR A 288 -2.96 -12.89 22.93
N VAL A 289 -4.03 -13.00 23.73
CA VAL A 289 -5.35 -13.45 23.28
C VAL A 289 -5.92 -12.49 22.22
N ILE A 290 -5.82 -11.18 22.43
CA ILE A 290 -6.28 -10.18 21.44
C ILE A 290 -5.53 -10.36 20.11
N ILE A 291 -4.21 -10.48 20.15
CA ILE A 291 -3.38 -10.68 18.95
C ILE A 291 -3.76 -12.00 18.26
N ALA A 292 -3.91 -13.09 19.01
CA ALA A 292 -4.30 -14.39 18.48
C ALA A 292 -5.68 -14.35 17.82
N LEU A 293 -6.66 -13.66 18.42
CA LEU A 293 -7.99 -13.49 17.84
C LEU A 293 -7.94 -12.68 16.54
N ILE A 294 -7.14 -11.61 16.48
CA ILE A 294 -6.95 -10.84 15.24
C ILE A 294 -6.34 -11.71 14.13
N LEU A 295 -5.30 -12.48 14.45
CA LEU A 295 -4.66 -13.38 13.48
C LEU A 295 -5.61 -14.48 13.00
N LEU A 296 -6.35 -15.13 13.91
CA LEU A 296 -7.37 -16.12 13.57
C LEU A 296 -8.48 -15.51 12.70
N SER A 297 -8.91 -14.30 13.02
CA SER A 297 -9.92 -13.59 12.24
C SER A 297 -9.43 -13.28 10.82
N ASN A 298 -8.20 -12.79 10.67
CA ASN A 298 -7.58 -12.56 9.36
C ASN A 298 -7.40 -13.84 8.56
N LEU A 299 -7.01 -14.95 9.21
CA LEU A 299 -6.88 -16.26 8.58
C LEU A 299 -8.24 -16.76 8.09
N GLY A 300 -9.28 -16.67 8.92
CA GLY A 300 -10.64 -17.05 8.54
C GLY A 300 -11.16 -16.21 7.38
N TYR A 301 -10.97 -14.89 7.43
CA TYR A 301 -11.32 -14.00 6.32
C TYR A 301 -10.58 -14.37 5.04
N GLY A 302 -9.26 -14.59 5.12
CA GLY A 302 -8.44 -14.97 3.98
C GLY A 302 -8.86 -16.31 3.36
N TYR A 303 -9.19 -17.30 4.20
CA TYR A 303 -9.72 -18.59 3.74
C TYR A 303 -11.03 -18.44 2.98
N VAL A 304 -12.00 -17.70 3.55
CA VAL A 304 -13.31 -17.48 2.91
C VAL A 304 -13.15 -16.70 1.60
N ALA A 305 -12.33 -15.64 1.59
CA ALA A 305 -12.05 -14.86 0.39
C ALA A 305 -11.36 -15.71 -0.70
N TYR A 306 -10.38 -16.54 -0.32
CA TYR A 306 -9.71 -17.46 -1.25
C TYR A 306 -10.69 -18.49 -1.81
N SER A 307 -11.49 -19.11 -0.94
CA SER A 307 -12.51 -20.09 -1.34
C SER A 307 -13.51 -19.48 -2.32
N ALA A 308 -14.08 -18.31 -1.98
CA ALA A 308 -15.05 -17.62 -2.83
C ALA A 308 -14.47 -17.20 -4.19
N THR A 309 -13.21 -16.78 -4.23
CA THR A 309 -12.56 -16.38 -5.50
C THR A 309 -12.17 -17.56 -6.39
N HIS A 310 -11.80 -18.71 -5.81
CA HIS A 310 -11.31 -19.86 -6.58
C HIS A 310 -12.40 -20.88 -6.92
N SER A 311 -13.37 -21.07 -6.03
CA SER A 311 -14.46 -22.04 -6.24
C SER A 311 -15.75 -21.38 -6.76
N ASN A 312 -15.80 -20.04 -6.76
CA ASN A 312 -17.02 -19.26 -7.03
C ASN A 312 -18.20 -19.61 -6.09
N GLU A 313 -17.94 -20.31 -4.98
CA GLU A 313 -18.92 -20.58 -3.93
C GLU A 313 -18.98 -19.39 -2.98
N SER A 314 -20.15 -18.75 -2.86
CA SER A 314 -20.34 -17.67 -1.90
C SER A 314 -20.32 -18.17 -0.46
N PHE A 315 -19.81 -17.35 0.46
CA PHE A 315 -19.98 -17.58 1.89
C PHE A 315 -21.47 -17.67 2.25
N VAL A 316 -21.86 -18.76 2.91
CA VAL A 316 -23.25 -18.98 3.36
C VAL A 316 -23.38 -18.74 4.86
N SER A 317 -22.62 -19.49 5.66
CA SER A 317 -22.60 -19.34 7.12
C SER A 317 -21.30 -19.90 7.70
N VAL A 318 -21.01 -19.53 8.93
CA VAL A 318 -19.83 -20.05 9.66
C VAL A 318 -19.94 -21.57 9.86
N GLU A 319 -21.14 -22.08 10.15
CA GLU A 319 -21.38 -23.53 10.33
C GLU A 319 -21.12 -24.33 9.05
N ASP A 320 -21.53 -23.79 7.89
CA ASP A 320 -21.29 -24.41 6.59
C ASP A 320 -19.78 -24.48 6.29
N GLU A 321 -19.05 -23.39 6.52
CA GLU A 321 -17.59 -23.36 6.34
C GLU A 321 -16.86 -24.35 7.27
N PHE A 322 -17.29 -24.46 8.54
CA PHE A 322 -16.75 -25.48 9.44
C PHE A 322 -17.03 -26.88 8.91
N THR A 323 -18.24 -27.13 8.42
CA THR A 323 -18.62 -28.43 7.85
C THR A 323 -17.77 -28.77 6.62
N LYS A 324 -17.49 -27.79 5.75
CA LYS A 324 -16.61 -27.94 4.58
C LYS A 324 -15.18 -28.33 4.98
N LEU A 325 -14.63 -27.77 6.06
CA LEU A 325 -13.29 -28.13 6.55
C LEU A 325 -13.17 -29.60 6.97
N PHE A 326 -14.27 -30.20 7.42
CA PHE A 326 -14.32 -31.62 7.80
C PHE A 326 -14.82 -32.53 6.67
N GLN A 327 -15.28 -31.97 5.56
CA GLN A 327 -15.60 -32.72 4.35
C GLN A 327 -14.32 -32.94 3.54
N ASN A 328 -14.04 -34.21 3.22
CA ASN A 328 -12.87 -34.61 2.44
C ASN A 328 -13.12 -34.33 0.93
N LYS A 329 -13.32 -33.07 0.56
CA LYS A 329 -13.54 -32.63 -0.83
C LYS A 329 -12.17 -32.56 -1.51
N SER A 330 -11.95 -33.29 -2.61
CA SER A 330 -10.67 -33.25 -3.32
C SER A 330 -10.46 -31.87 -3.95
N LEU A 331 -9.29 -31.27 -3.72
CA LEU A 331 -8.90 -29.95 -4.25
C LEU A 331 -8.62 -29.96 -5.77
N GLU A 332 -8.81 -31.09 -6.46
CA GLU A 332 -8.38 -31.31 -7.86
C GLU A 332 -9.27 -30.66 -8.93
N GLN A 333 -10.49 -30.25 -8.60
CA GLN A 333 -11.49 -29.84 -9.61
C GLN A 333 -11.12 -28.56 -10.41
N PRO A 334 -10.60 -27.46 -9.81
CA PRO A 334 -10.38 -26.21 -10.56
C PRO A 334 -9.26 -26.31 -11.61
N GLY A 335 -8.16 -27.01 -11.26
CA GLY A 335 -7.02 -27.19 -12.16
C GLY A 335 -7.35 -28.08 -13.38
N MET A 336 -8.25 -29.04 -13.20
CA MET A 336 -8.73 -29.90 -14.29
C MET A 336 -9.62 -29.17 -15.29
N GLU A 337 -10.43 -28.21 -14.86
CA GLU A 337 -11.27 -27.39 -15.75
C GLU A 337 -10.43 -26.43 -16.59
N ILE A 338 -9.47 -25.72 -15.96
CA ILE A 338 -8.54 -24.84 -16.67
C ILE A 338 -7.70 -25.64 -17.66
N LYS A 339 -7.23 -26.84 -17.26
CA LYS A 339 -6.53 -27.75 -18.17
C LYS A 339 -7.42 -28.18 -19.34
N LYS A 340 -8.67 -28.59 -19.09
CA LYS A 340 -9.62 -28.94 -20.17
C LYS A 340 -9.89 -27.78 -21.12
N ILE A 341 -10.06 -26.56 -20.60
CA ILE A 341 -10.26 -25.36 -21.43
C ILE A 341 -9.00 -25.07 -22.25
N GLY A 342 -7.81 -25.16 -21.64
CA GLY A 342 -6.53 -25.03 -22.36
C GLY A 342 -6.33 -26.10 -23.44
N ASP A 343 -6.72 -27.35 -23.16
CA ASP A 343 -6.67 -28.47 -24.10
C ASP A 343 -7.68 -28.32 -25.25
N ILE A 344 -8.80 -27.60 -25.05
CA ILE A 344 -9.78 -27.27 -26.09
C ILE A 344 -9.31 -26.09 -26.93
N LEU A 345 -8.76 -25.04 -26.31
CA LEU A 345 -8.29 -23.83 -27.00
C LEU A 345 -6.96 -24.03 -27.73
N SER A 346 -6.22 -25.08 -27.41
CA SER A 346 -4.97 -25.46 -28.10
C SER A 346 -5.19 -26.38 -29.31
N LYS A 347 -6.44 -26.77 -29.58
CA LYS A 347 -6.88 -27.39 -30.85
C LYS A 347 -7.50 -26.34 -31.75
#